data_AF-A3HRF5-F1
#
_entry.id   AF-A3HRF5-F1
#
_cell.length_a   1.000
_cell.length_b   1.000
_cell.length_c   1.000
_cell.angle_alpha   90.00
_cell.angle_beta   90.00
_cell.angle_gamma   90.00
#
_symmetry.space_group_name_H-M   'P 1'
#
loop_
_entity.id
_entity.type
_entity.pdbx_description
1 polymer ?
#
loop_
_entity_poly.entity_id
_entity_poly.type
_entity_poly.pdbx_seq_one_letter_code
_entity_poly.pdbx_strand_id
1 'polypeptide(L)'
;MLVFLADSQFSEVKKNKNQGVRVVLLVSTLLCLCLILVGINRGFDVTDEGLYLLLINPVQENEGAFFNYDLFFKLIYQISSIDFGIIGSRLIRLISYSLGAFFCALFWKNIHEQEDFNWDVFMVSLLAIFGGYSFLPPSLSYNSLSVVLACIWLYCTSIKGEKLQKYICLGIVLALMAYVKITACISLSFLTILILLWRKELKLKGILFLVLPVPILELVFYFFLGESLLTRINTSLSIIQGRPDYDWYLLLKHNLVGIFWFSMVFLPGFILSKWIKINFKAKFFLLAVIVIIVFYFTKITAEWTHLVMLISAAFLSYVLGQIQWTKISSLHKQLILVLICIPFALHLGSNVYWMRLAIHYWLFWVLAILLVWPHFKEVTLGFSSTLATVAFILVFAGRWFQPFEGIPLWESNTKWEYRQGKNIYLSKEMVDVLRDLKEKTNVIPEGELIAVYRNAGWLVLLNRTSPFNPGIWDKEQLIFHFSKFPKGVEGIIYFPYQELPKLNLADYLVNRYQLKQGEMNLLVKKQ
;
A
#
# COMPACT_ATOMS: atom_id res chain seq x y z
N MET A 1 41.02 5.95 -40.98
CA MET A 1 41.85 4.73 -40.86
C MET A 1 43.01 5.04 -39.92
N LEU A 2 42.75 4.93 -38.63
CA LEU A 2 43.64 4.94 -37.45
C LEU A 2 42.69 4.49 -36.31
N VAL A 3 42.23 3.23 -36.35
CA VAL A 3 42.80 2.07 -35.65
C VAL A 3 42.73 2.24 -34.12
N PHE A 4 41.61 1.80 -33.55
CA PHE A 4 41.56 0.64 -32.65
C PHE A 4 42.61 0.57 -31.52
N LEU A 5 42.71 1.61 -30.67
CA LEU A 5 43.34 1.50 -29.34
C LEU A 5 42.54 2.26 -28.25
N ALA A 6 41.21 2.20 -28.32
CA ALA A 6 40.34 2.86 -27.33
C ALA A 6 39.27 1.95 -26.72
N ASP A 7 39.26 0.63 -26.98
CA ASP A 7 38.25 -0.26 -26.39
C ASP A 7 38.60 -0.74 -24.98
N SER A 8 39.89 -0.89 -24.62
CA SER A 8 40.26 -1.36 -23.28
C SER A 8 40.04 -0.29 -22.19
N GLN A 9 40.45 0.96 -22.42
CA GLN A 9 40.25 2.05 -21.45
C GLN A 9 38.80 2.54 -21.33
N PHE A 10 38.01 2.49 -22.41
CA PHE A 10 36.57 2.77 -22.31
C PHE A 10 35.81 1.62 -21.63
N SER A 11 36.25 0.37 -21.79
CA SER A 11 35.66 -0.76 -21.06
C SER A 11 35.92 -0.65 -19.56
N GLU A 12 37.12 -0.27 -19.12
CA GLU A 12 37.44 -0.07 -17.70
C GLU A 12 36.67 1.10 -17.09
N VAL A 13 36.55 2.23 -17.79
CA VAL A 13 35.79 3.38 -17.30
C VAL A 13 34.29 3.09 -17.23
N LYS A 14 33.72 2.32 -18.16
CA LYS A 14 32.33 1.83 -18.07
C LYS A 14 32.15 0.82 -16.93
N LYS A 15 33.10 -0.10 -16.76
CA LYS A 15 33.09 -1.12 -15.70
C LYS A 15 33.16 -0.48 -14.31
N ASN A 16 34.01 0.53 -14.12
CA ASN A 16 34.12 1.30 -12.87
C ASN A 16 32.87 2.14 -12.57
N LYS A 17 32.22 2.73 -13.58
CA LYS A 17 30.95 3.46 -13.40
C LYS A 17 29.80 2.56 -12.98
N ASN A 18 29.69 1.38 -13.59
CA ASN A 18 28.64 0.41 -13.25
C ASN A 18 28.88 -0.24 -11.88
N GLN A 19 30.14 -0.36 -11.44
CA GLN A 19 30.47 -0.79 -10.08
C GLN A 19 30.02 0.24 -9.03
N GLY A 20 30.25 1.55 -9.27
CA GLY A 20 29.80 2.60 -8.35
C GLY A 20 28.27 2.63 -8.16
N VAL A 21 27.51 2.45 -9.25
CA VAL A 21 26.05 2.36 -9.20
C VAL A 21 25.59 1.20 -8.31
N ARG A 22 26.16 0.01 -8.52
CA ARG A 22 25.83 -1.21 -7.76
C ARG A 22 26.08 -1.05 -6.28
N VAL A 23 27.23 -0.49 -5.91
CA VAL A 23 27.60 -0.27 -4.50
C VAL A 23 26.60 0.66 -3.82
N VAL A 24 26.25 1.79 -4.45
CA VAL A 24 25.26 2.73 -3.90
C VAL A 24 23.91 2.06 -3.69
N LEU A 25 23.40 1.36 -4.71
CA LEU A 25 22.11 0.66 -4.61
C LEU A 25 22.12 -0.41 -3.52
N LEU A 26 23.19 -1.19 -3.41
CA LEU A 26 23.31 -2.25 -2.41
C LEU A 26 23.36 -1.68 -1.00
N VAL A 27 24.25 -0.73 -0.74
CA VAL A 27 24.41 -0.10 0.58
C VAL A 27 23.10 0.54 1.02
N SER A 28 22.45 1.31 0.14
CA SER A 28 21.18 1.95 0.49
C SER A 28 20.05 0.95 0.72
N THR A 29 20.00 -0.14 -0.05
CA THR A 29 19.03 -1.22 0.18
C THR A 29 19.23 -1.86 1.55
N LEU A 30 20.48 -2.15 1.92
CA LEU A 30 20.82 -2.72 3.22
C LEU A 30 20.49 -1.75 4.36
N LEU A 31 20.77 -0.45 4.21
CA LEU A 31 20.44 0.57 5.21
C LEU A 31 18.92 0.68 5.43
N CYS A 32 18.13 0.76 4.35
CA CYS A 32 16.67 0.79 4.44
C CYS A 32 16.13 -0.49 5.08
N LEU A 33 16.67 -1.66 4.70
CA LEU A 33 16.29 -2.94 5.29
C LEU A 33 16.59 -2.98 6.79
N CYS A 34 17.77 -2.50 7.22
CA CYS A 34 18.13 -2.39 8.63
C CYS A 34 17.17 -1.47 9.38
N LEU A 35 16.85 -0.29 8.83
CA LEU A 35 15.88 0.63 9.45
C LEU A 35 14.51 -0.01 9.65
N ILE A 36 14.03 -0.80 8.68
CA ILE A 36 12.75 -1.50 8.77
C ILE A 36 12.82 -2.62 9.82
N LEU A 37 13.85 -3.47 9.77
CA LEU A 37 13.99 -4.63 10.65
C LEU A 37 14.23 -4.23 12.11
N VAL A 38 15.06 -3.24 12.38
CA VAL A 38 15.30 -2.75 13.76
C VAL A 38 14.03 -2.13 14.36
N GLY A 39 13.17 -1.54 13.53
CA GLY A 39 11.87 -0.98 13.94
C GLY A 39 10.71 -1.99 13.91
N ILE A 40 10.94 -3.26 13.60
CA ILE A 40 9.85 -4.21 13.29
C ILE A 40 8.99 -4.54 14.51
N ASN A 41 9.55 -4.53 15.71
CA ASN A 41 8.86 -4.83 16.96
C ASN A 41 8.62 -3.57 17.81
N ARG A 42 8.66 -2.38 17.21
CA ARG A 42 8.48 -1.09 17.90
C ARG A 42 7.32 -0.29 17.34
N GLY A 43 6.66 0.45 18.23
CA GLY A 43 5.55 1.33 17.90
C GLY A 43 4.32 0.57 17.44
N PHE A 44 3.16 1.19 17.56
CA PHE A 44 1.92 0.61 17.10
C PHE A 44 0.93 1.71 16.74
N ASP A 45 0.35 1.62 15.55
CA ASP A 45 -0.77 2.48 15.19
C ASP A 45 -2.09 1.81 15.61
N VAL A 46 -2.83 2.47 16.50
CA VAL A 46 -4.08 1.93 17.03
C VAL A 46 -5.26 2.04 16.05
N THR A 47 -5.09 2.72 14.91
CA THR A 47 -6.15 2.94 13.92
C THR A 47 -6.11 1.87 12.83
N ASP A 48 -5.40 2.13 11.73
CA ASP A 48 -5.31 1.28 10.55
C ASP A 48 -4.52 0.00 10.82
N GLU A 49 -3.41 0.07 11.59
CA GLU A 49 -2.66 -1.15 11.94
C GLU A 49 -3.52 -2.11 12.75
N GLY A 50 -4.27 -1.55 13.71
CA GLY A 50 -5.25 -2.27 14.50
C GLY A 50 -6.27 -3.00 13.63
N LEU A 51 -6.86 -2.31 12.65
CA LEU A 51 -7.80 -2.88 11.70
C LEU A 51 -7.18 -4.06 10.93
N TYR A 52 -6.00 -3.86 10.34
CA TYR A 52 -5.34 -4.90 9.56
C TYR A 52 -4.97 -6.11 10.42
N LEU A 53 -4.61 -5.89 11.68
CA LEU A 53 -4.29 -6.98 12.59
C LEU A 53 -5.50 -7.75 13.09
N LEU A 54 -6.64 -7.09 13.27
CA LEU A 54 -7.89 -7.80 13.48
C LEU A 54 -8.28 -8.61 12.24
N LEU A 55 -8.11 -8.06 11.02
CA LEU A 55 -8.38 -8.81 9.79
C LEU A 55 -7.51 -10.06 9.64
N ILE A 56 -6.24 -10.04 10.02
CA ILE A 56 -5.41 -11.27 9.95
C ILE A 56 -5.60 -12.21 11.14
N ASN A 57 -6.37 -11.81 12.16
CA ASN A 57 -6.68 -12.67 13.28
C ASN A 57 -7.72 -13.72 12.85
N PRO A 58 -7.41 -15.03 12.88
CA PRO A 58 -8.29 -16.05 12.30
C PRO A 58 -9.64 -16.18 13.00
N VAL A 59 -9.74 -15.78 14.27
CA VAL A 59 -11.00 -15.81 15.05
C VAL A 59 -11.81 -14.52 14.96
N GLN A 60 -11.32 -13.52 14.22
CA GLN A 60 -12.04 -12.26 14.04
C GLN A 60 -13.19 -12.43 13.03
N GLU A 61 -14.38 -11.95 13.42
CA GLU A 61 -15.51 -11.84 12.52
C GLU A 61 -15.36 -10.65 11.57
N ASN A 62 -15.89 -10.80 10.35
CA ASN A 62 -15.79 -9.78 9.29
C ASN A 62 -17.04 -9.82 8.41
N GLU A 63 -18.22 -9.67 9.02
CA GLU A 63 -19.51 -9.71 8.32
C GLU A 63 -19.65 -8.62 7.24
N GLY A 64 -19.01 -7.47 7.45
CA GLY A 64 -19.02 -6.34 6.53
C GLY A 64 -18.16 -6.56 5.29
N ALA A 65 -17.24 -7.53 5.32
CA ALA A 65 -16.44 -8.02 4.20
C ALA A 65 -15.86 -6.97 3.25
N PHE A 66 -15.54 -5.78 3.77
CA PHE A 66 -14.95 -4.69 2.99
C PHE A 66 -13.58 -5.10 2.43
N PHE A 67 -12.87 -5.94 3.17
CA PHE A 67 -11.60 -6.54 2.80
C PHE A 67 -11.73 -8.05 3.01
N ASN A 68 -11.42 -8.84 1.97
CA ASN A 68 -11.60 -10.29 1.98
C ASN A 68 -10.27 -11.06 2.03
N TYR A 69 -9.16 -10.36 2.18
CA TYR A 69 -7.84 -10.99 2.27
C TYR A 69 -7.62 -11.70 3.62
N ASP A 70 -8.47 -11.44 4.61
CA ASP A 70 -8.55 -12.20 5.87
C ASP A 70 -8.84 -13.69 5.65
N LEU A 71 -9.59 -14.04 4.61
CA LEU A 71 -9.89 -15.43 4.27
C LEU A 71 -8.61 -16.25 4.03
N PHE A 72 -7.56 -15.66 3.45
CA PHE A 72 -6.26 -16.34 3.31
C PHE A 72 -5.65 -16.67 4.67
N PHE A 73 -5.76 -15.75 5.64
CA PHE A 73 -5.23 -15.95 6.99
C PHE A 73 -6.03 -16.99 7.77
N LYS A 74 -7.36 -16.95 7.65
CA LYS A 74 -8.25 -18.00 8.19
C LYS A 74 -7.91 -19.37 7.60
N LEU A 75 -7.70 -19.46 6.28
CA LEU A 75 -7.34 -20.71 5.61
C LEU A 75 -5.96 -21.23 6.08
N ILE A 76 -4.95 -20.35 6.16
CA ILE A 76 -3.62 -20.72 6.68
C ILE A 76 -3.75 -21.24 8.11
N TYR A 77 -4.51 -20.56 8.97
CA TYR A 77 -4.72 -21.00 10.35
C TYR A 77 -5.48 -22.33 10.42
N GLN A 78 -6.51 -22.53 9.59
CA GLN A 78 -7.27 -23.78 9.52
C GLN A 78 -6.38 -24.97 9.17
N ILE A 79 -5.38 -24.77 8.31
CA ILE A 79 -4.49 -25.84 7.83
C ILE A 79 -3.27 -26.04 8.75
N SER A 80 -2.73 -24.95 9.32
CA SER A 80 -1.41 -24.97 10.00
C SER A 80 -1.43 -24.50 11.45
N SER A 81 -2.56 -23.98 11.93
CA SER A 81 -2.70 -23.31 13.23
C SER A 81 -1.75 -22.13 13.47
N ILE A 82 -1.18 -21.57 12.40
CA ILE A 82 -0.29 -20.41 12.47
C ILE A 82 -1.10 -19.11 12.61
N ASP A 83 -0.84 -18.35 13.68
CA ASP A 83 -1.27 -16.95 13.84
C ASP A 83 -0.02 -16.05 13.78
N PHE A 84 0.01 -15.11 12.83
CA PHE A 84 1.17 -14.26 12.56
C PHE A 84 1.39 -13.13 13.58
N GLY A 85 0.33 -12.58 14.19
CA GLY A 85 0.45 -11.40 15.07
C GLY A 85 1.10 -10.15 14.42
N ILE A 86 1.52 -9.18 15.24
CA ILE A 86 2.05 -7.89 14.78
C ILE A 86 3.39 -8.06 14.02
N ILE A 87 4.36 -8.75 14.61
CA ILE A 87 5.68 -8.91 13.99
C ILE A 87 5.58 -9.78 12.73
N GLY A 88 4.81 -10.86 12.77
CA GLY A 88 4.62 -11.74 11.62
C GLY A 88 3.98 -11.01 10.44
N SER A 89 2.97 -10.17 10.67
CA SER A 89 2.34 -9.38 9.60
C SER A 89 3.33 -8.40 8.95
N ARG A 90 4.16 -7.71 9.76
CA ARG A 90 5.21 -6.79 9.29
C ARG A 90 6.29 -7.54 8.49
N LEU A 91 6.66 -8.74 8.91
CA LEU A 91 7.59 -9.61 8.17
C LEU A 91 6.99 -10.07 6.84
N ILE A 92 5.71 -10.49 6.82
CA ILE A 92 5.03 -10.86 5.57
C ILE A 92 5.05 -9.68 4.60
N ARG A 93 4.73 -8.47 5.05
CA ARG A 93 4.80 -7.27 4.19
C ARG A 93 6.19 -7.09 3.59
N LEU A 94 7.25 -7.18 4.40
CA LEU A 94 8.63 -7.01 3.94
C LEU A 94 9.03 -8.08 2.90
N ILE A 95 8.67 -9.34 3.16
CA ILE A 95 8.91 -10.45 2.23
C ILE A 95 8.11 -10.25 0.93
N SER A 96 6.84 -9.89 1.02
CA SER A 96 5.98 -9.63 -0.14
C SER A 96 6.49 -8.45 -0.96
N TYR A 97 6.99 -7.38 -0.34
CA TYR A 97 7.63 -6.26 -1.04
C TYR A 97 8.90 -6.69 -1.78
N SER A 98 9.73 -7.54 -1.17
CA SER A 98 10.90 -8.12 -1.83
C SER A 98 10.49 -8.99 -3.02
N LEU A 99 9.41 -9.76 -2.89
CA LEU A 99 8.82 -10.53 -3.98
C LEU A 99 8.30 -9.63 -5.11
N GLY A 100 7.63 -8.53 -4.78
CA GLY A 100 7.19 -7.53 -5.76
C GLY A 100 8.35 -6.97 -6.57
N ALA A 101 9.44 -6.56 -5.89
CA ALA A 101 10.65 -6.07 -6.55
C ALA A 101 11.30 -7.13 -7.45
N PHE A 102 11.31 -8.40 -7.02
CA PHE A 102 11.78 -9.52 -7.83
C PHE A 102 10.98 -9.66 -9.13
N PHE A 103 9.65 -9.61 -9.06
CA PHE A 103 8.80 -9.65 -10.26
C PHE A 103 8.97 -8.41 -11.15
N CYS A 104 9.28 -7.23 -10.60
CA CYS A 104 9.66 -6.07 -11.41
C CYS A 104 10.97 -6.28 -12.20
N ALA A 105 11.96 -6.94 -11.60
CA ALA A 105 13.20 -7.29 -12.30
C ALA A 105 12.96 -8.37 -13.38
N LEU A 106 12.08 -9.34 -13.13
CA LEU A 106 11.65 -10.30 -14.16
C LEU A 106 10.85 -9.64 -15.29
N PHE A 107 9.97 -8.69 -14.94
CA PHE A 107 9.28 -7.85 -15.92
C PHE A 107 10.30 -7.14 -16.81
N TRP A 108 11.32 -6.51 -16.21
CA TRP A 108 12.40 -5.84 -16.94
C TRP A 108 13.17 -6.77 -17.86
N LYS A 109 13.50 -7.97 -17.37
CA LYS A 109 14.16 -9.01 -18.16
C LYS A 109 13.36 -9.36 -19.42
N ASN A 110 12.04 -9.56 -19.28
CA ASN A 110 11.17 -9.94 -20.40
C ASN A 110 11.05 -8.86 -21.48
N ILE A 111 10.97 -7.58 -21.09
CA ILE A 111 10.76 -6.47 -22.03
C ILE A 111 12.03 -6.11 -22.82
N HIS A 112 13.21 -6.37 -22.24
CA HIS A 112 14.51 -6.11 -22.85
C HIS A 112 15.20 -7.36 -23.39
N GLU A 113 14.55 -8.53 -23.27
CA GLU A 113 15.06 -9.82 -23.76
C GLU A 113 16.44 -10.16 -23.19
N GLN A 114 16.68 -9.79 -21.92
CA GLN A 114 17.95 -10.06 -21.25
C GLN A 114 18.04 -11.54 -20.87
N GLU A 115 19.20 -12.15 -21.06
CA GLU A 115 19.45 -13.55 -20.65
C GLU A 115 19.52 -13.66 -19.12
N ASP A 116 20.14 -12.67 -18.48
CA ASP A 116 20.40 -12.65 -17.05
C ASP A 116 19.43 -11.79 -16.23
N PHE A 117 19.38 -12.07 -14.93
CA PHE A 117 18.64 -11.27 -13.97
C PHE A 117 19.35 -9.94 -13.70
N ASN A 118 18.61 -8.82 -13.77
CA ASN A 118 19.16 -7.49 -13.54
C ASN A 118 19.04 -7.06 -12.07
N TRP A 119 20.13 -7.24 -11.32
CA TRP A 119 20.23 -6.87 -9.91
C TRP A 119 20.05 -5.36 -9.65
N ASP A 120 20.46 -4.51 -10.58
CA ASP A 120 20.32 -3.06 -10.44
C ASP A 120 18.83 -2.66 -10.47
N VAL A 121 18.06 -3.26 -11.37
CA VAL A 121 16.61 -3.04 -11.45
C VAL A 121 15.88 -3.62 -10.24
N PHE A 122 16.32 -4.78 -9.75
CA PHE A 122 15.79 -5.34 -8.50
C PHE A 122 15.97 -4.37 -7.33
N MET A 123 17.19 -3.86 -7.12
CA MET A 123 17.48 -2.93 -6.02
C MET A 123 16.76 -1.59 -6.17
N VAL A 124 16.70 -1.03 -7.40
CA VAL A 124 15.90 0.17 -7.67
C VAL A 124 14.43 -0.05 -7.35
N SER A 125 13.87 -1.20 -7.77
CA SER A 125 12.48 -1.53 -7.51
C SER A 125 12.22 -1.71 -6.01
N LEU A 126 13.14 -2.36 -5.30
CA LEU A 126 13.02 -2.58 -3.87
C LEU A 126 13.10 -1.27 -3.07
N LEU A 127 14.04 -0.38 -3.40
CA LEU A 127 14.14 0.96 -2.80
C LEU A 127 12.87 1.79 -3.05
N ALA A 128 12.32 1.75 -4.26
CA ALA A 128 11.10 2.48 -4.58
C ALA A 128 9.87 1.90 -3.85
N ILE A 129 9.75 0.57 -3.75
CA ILE A 129 8.69 -0.09 -2.95
C ILE A 129 8.83 0.25 -1.47
N PHE A 130 10.05 0.34 -0.94
CA PHE A 130 10.28 0.77 0.44
C PHE A 130 9.84 2.21 0.71
N GLY A 131 9.72 3.04 -0.33
CA GLY A 131 9.01 4.33 -0.24
C GLY A 131 7.58 4.19 0.32
N GLY A 132 6.95 3.03 0.16
CA GLY A 132 5.67 2.69 0.78
C GLY A 132 5.70 2.60 2.31
N TYR A 133 6.86 2.52 2.97
CA TYR A 133 6.97 2.63 4.43
C TYR A 133 6.99 4.09 4.94
N SER A 134 7.00 5.07 4.04
CA SER A 134 6.92 6.49 4.41
C SER A 134 5.54 6.94 4.88
N PHE A 135 4.52 6.14 4.59
CA PHE A 135 3.12 6.40 4.86
C PHE A 135 2.44 5.07 5.21
N LEU A 136 1.28 5.10 5.85
CA LEU A 136 0.56 3.93 6.41
C LEU A 136 1.33 3.11 7.47
N PRO A 137 0.59 2.27 8.21
CA PRO A 137 1.16 1.42 9.24
C PRO A 137 2.09 0.36 8.66
N PRO A 138 3.08 -0.12 9.43
CA PRO A 138 4.08 -1.09 8.96
C PRO A 138 3.54 -2.50 8.71
N SER A 139 2.41 -2.86 9.31
CA SER A 139 1.79 -4.17 9.12
C SER A 139 1.32 -4.37 7.67
N LEU A 140 1.15 -5.63 7.29
CA LEU A 140 0.56 -6.00 6.01
C LEU A 140 -0.85 -5.39 5.89
N SER A 141 -1.10 -4.73 4.76
CA SER A 141 -2.40 -4.14 4.42
C SER A 141 -2.82 -4.52 3.01
N TYR A 142 -4.11 -4.33 2.69
CA TYR A 142 -4.60 -4.52 1.33
C TYR A 142 -3.89 -3.60 0.31
N ASN A 143 -3.44 -2.41 0.73
CA ASN A 143 -2.65 -1.51 -0.13
C ASN A 143 -1.26 -2.07 -0.41
N SER A 144 -0.61 -2.69 0.59
CA SER A 144 0.69 -3.35 0.37
C SER A 144 0.57 -4.58 -0.54
N LEU A 145 -0.48 -5.38 -0.35
CA LEU A 145 -0.77 -6.55 -1.18
C LEU A 145 -1.11 -6.15 -2.63
N SER A 146 -1.89 -5.09 -2.82
CA SER A 146 -2.26 -4.62 -4.17
C SER A 146 -1.05 -4.15 -4.98
N VAL A 147 -0.08 -3.49 -4.35
CA VAL A 147 1.21 -3.13 -4.99
C VAL A 147 1.95 -4.38 -5.45
N VAL A 148 2.09 -5.38 -4.57
CA VAL A 148 2.82 -6.62 -4.88
C VAL A 148 2.14 -7.38 -6.00
N LEU A 149 0.82 -7.57 -5.93
CA LEU A 149 0.05 -8.23 -6.98
C LEU A 149 0.13 -7.47 -8.30
N ALA A 150 0.16 -6.13 -8.30
CA ALA A 150 0.37 -5.35 -9.51
C ALA A 150 1.78 -5.51 -10.11
N CYS A 151 2.81 -5.73 -9.28
CA CYS A 151 4.16 -6.08 -9.76
C CYS A 151 4.17 -7.45 -10.46
N ILE A 152 3.48 -8.45 -9.88
CA ILE A 152 3.32 -9.77 -10.50
C ILE A 152 2.49 -9.66 -11.78
N TRP A 153 1.42 -8.86 -11.76
CA TRP A 153 0.59 -8.58 -12.94
C TRP A 153 1.43 -7.96 -14.07
N LEU A 154 2.29 -6.98 -13.77
CA LEU A 154 3.22 -6.39 -14.75
C LEU A 154 4.11 -7.47 -15.37
N TYR A 155 4.73 -8.33 -14.55
CA TYR A 155 5.49 -9.47 -15.07
C TYR A 155 4.66 -10.35 -16.00
N CYS A 156 3.45 -10.76 -15.59
CA CYS A 156 2.60 -11.61 -16.41
C CYS A 156 2.21 -10.94 -17.74
N THR A 157 1.91 -9.63 -17.74
CA THR A 157 1.61 -8.88 -18.98
C THR A 157 2.81 -8.75 -19.91
N SER A 158 4.05 -8.83 -19.40
CA SER A 158 5.27 -8.80 -20.23
C SER A 158 5.60 -10.12 -20.92
N ILE A 159 4.97 -11.24 -20.53
CA ILE A 159 5.16 -12.53 -21.19
C ILE A 159 4.73 -12.42 -22.66
N LYS A 160 5.64 -12.76 -23.57
CA LYS A 160 5.44 -12.68 -25.01
C LYS A 160 4.59 -13.82 -25.55
N GLY A 161 3.73 -13.48 -26.51
CA GLY A 161 2.90 -14.41 -27.25
C GLY A 161 1.70 -14.92 -26.44
N GLU A 162 0.88 -15.70 -27.12
CA GLU A 162 -0.40 -16.22 -26.61
C GLU A 162 -0.22 -17.52 -25.82
N LYS A 163 0.75 -17.53 -24.90
CA LYS A 163 1.01 -18.71 -24.08
C LYS A 163 -0.12 -18.90 -23.09
N LEU A 164 -0.66 -20.12 -23.00
CA LEU A 164 -1.66 -20.48 -22.00
C LEU A 164 -1.25 -20.06 -20.57
N GLN A 165 0.03 -20.26 -20.24
CA GLN A 165 0.63 -19.85 -18.97
C GLN A 165 0.39 -18.37 -18.64
N LYS A 166 0.43 -17.47 -19.64
CA LYS A 166 0.19 -16.03 -19.45
C LYS A 166 -1.23 -15.77 -18.93
N TYR A 167 -2.25 -16.36 -19.56
CA TYR A 167 -3.65 -16.16 -19.16
C TYR A 167 -3.92 -16.76 -17.78
N ILE A 168 -3.39 -17.95 -17.50
CA ILE A 168 -3.52 -18.58 -16.18
C ILE A 168 -2.88 -17.71 -15.10
N CYS A 169 -1.64 -17.24 -15.31
CA CYS A 169 -0.96 -16.39 -14.32
C CYS A 169 -1.70 -15.06 -14.12
N LEU A 170 -2.16 -14.41 -15.19
CA LEU A 170 -2.99 -13.20 -15.08
C LEU A 170 -4.29 -13.47 -14.33
N GLY A 171 -4.97 -14.58 -14.63
CA GLY A 171 -6.20 -14.98 -13.95
C GLY A 171 -5.99 -15.23 -12.46
N ILE A 172 -4.89 -15.90 -12.07
CA ILE A 172 -4.54 -16.11 -10.66
C ILE A 172 -4.32 -14.77 -9.97
N VAL A 173 -3.52 -13.87 -10.57
CA VAL A 173 -3.24 -12.56 -9.97
C VAL A 173 -4.51 -11.71 -9.84
N LEU A 174 -5.38 -11.72 -10.84
CA LEU A 174 -6.66 -11.00 -10.79
C LEU A 174 -7.60 -11.62 -9.74
N ALA A 175 -7.66 -12.95 -9.64
CA ALA A 175 -8.45 -13.62 -8.62
C ALA A 175 -7.96 -13.27 -7.21
N LEU A 176 -6.64 -13.31 -6.95
CA LEU A 176 -6.06 -12.85 -5.68
C LEU A 176 -6.37 -11.36 -5.44
N MET A 177 -6.29 -10.52 -6.47
CA MET A 177 -6.63 -9.10 -6.36
C MET A 177 -8.10 -8.89 -6.01
N ALA A 178 -9.03 -9.76 -6.43
CA ALA A 178 -10.44 -9.65 -6.08
C ALA A 178 -10.67 -9.78 -4.57
N TYR A 179 -9.95 -10.68 -3.90
CA TYR A 179 -10.00 -10.84 -2.45
C TYR A 179 -9.28 -9.71 -1.71
N VAL A 180 -8.23 -9.14 -2.30
CA VAL A 180 -7.49 -8.01 -1.70
C VAL A 180 -8.26 -6.69 -1.85
N LYS A 181 -8.66 -6.34 -3.07
CA LYS A 181 -9.33 -5.09 -3.43
C LYS A 181 -10.07 -5.23 -4.77
N ILE A 182 -11.38 -5.46 -4.71
CA ILE A 182 -12.26 -5.69 -5.88
C ILE A 182 -12.12 -4.59 -6.94
N THR A 183 -12.08 -3.32 -6.53
CA THR A 183 -11.97 -2.18 -7.46
C THR A 183 -10.65 -2.16 -8.25
N ALA A 184 -9.55 -2.59 -7.61
CA ALA A 184 -8.27 -2.76 -8.28
C ALA A 184 -8.31 -3.97 -9.24
N CYS A 185 -8.98 -5.06 -8.85
CA CYS A 185 -9.21 -6.21 -9.74
C CYS A 185 -9.98 -5.79 -11.01
N ILE A 186 -11.08 -5.03 -10.87
CA ILE A 186 -11.86 -4.52 -12.01
C ILE A 186 -10.98 -3.65 -12.92
N SER A 187 -10.25 -2.70 -12.32
CA SER A 187 -9.40 -1.77 -13.07
C SER A 187 -8.26 -2.49 -13.82
N LEU A 188 -7.58 -3.43 -13.15
CA LEU A 188 -6.52 -4.22 -13.77
C LEU A 188 -7.07 -5.21 -14.80
N SER A 189 -8.26 -5.77 -14.61
CA SER A 189 -8.93 -6.61 -15.60
C SER A 189 -9.22 -5.81 -16.87
N PHE A 190 -9.75 -4.59 -16.73
CA PHE A 190 -9.96 -3.69 -17.86
C PHE A 190 -8.64 -3.37 -18.58
N LEU A 191 -7.58 -3.02 -17.85
CA LEU A 191 -6.25 -2.80 -18.44
C LEU A 191 -5.70 -4.07 -19.12
N THR A 192 -5.91 -5.26 -18.55
CA THR A 192 -5.52 -6.54 -19.17
C THR A 192 -6.22 -6.73 -20.51
N ILE A 193 -7.53 -6.52 -20.58
CA ILE A 193 -8.28 -6.63 -21.84
C ILE A 193 -7.79 -5.61 -22.87
N LEU A 194 -7.59 -4.35 -22.48
CA LEU A 194 -7.03 -3.34 -23.37
C LEU A 194 -5.64 -3.72 -23.88
N ILE A 195 -4.77 -4.26 -23.03
CA ILE A 195 -3.43 -4.69 -23.41
C ILE A 195 -3.49 -5.84 -24.42
N LEU A 196 -4.33 -6.85 -24.17
CA LEU A 196 -4.51 -8.00 -25.05
C LEU A 196 -5.12 -7.59 -26.40
N LEU A 197 -6.11 -6.69 -26.39
CA LEU A 197 -6.71 -6.13 -27.61
C LEU A 197 -5.68 -5.36 -28.44
N TRP A 198 -4.91 -4.47 -27.80
CA TRP A 198 -3.85 -3.72 -28.49
C TRP A 198 -2.84 -4.66 -29.14
N ARG A 199 -2.44 -5.72 -28.45
CA ARG A 199 -1.48 -6.72 -28.98
C ARG A 199 -2.09 -7.74 -29.93
N LYS A 200 -3.41 -7.69 -30.16
CA LYS A 200 -4.17 -8.70 -30.93
C LYS A 200 -4.00 -10.12 -30.36
N GLU A 201 -3.86 -10.24 -29.05
CA GLU A 201 -3.69 -11.49 -28.31
C GLU A 201 -4.99 -11.90 -27.60
N LEU A 202 -6.15 -11.32 -27.92
CA LEU A 202 -7.40 -11.68 -27.25
C LEU A 202 -8.06 -12.90 -27.92
N LYS A 203 -8.22 -13.99 -27.17
CA LYS A 203 -8.90 -15.22 -27.62
C LYS A 203 -9.90 -15.72 -26.59
N LEU A 204 -11.00 -16.33 -27.05
CA LEU A 204 -12.03 -16.88 -26.17
C LEU A 204 -11.48 -17.89 -25.16
N LYS A 205 -10.62 -18.83 -25.61
CA LYS A 205 -9.92 -19.76 -24.70
C LYS A 205 -9.10 -19.02 -23.64
N GLY A 206 -8.39 -17.96 -24.04
CA GLY A 206 -7.61 -17.13 -23.12
C GLY A 206 -8.47 -16.43 -22.07
N ILE A 207 -9.66 -15.93 -22.47
CA ILE A 207 -10.63 -15.33 -21.54
C ILE A 207 -11.12 -16.36 -20.52
N LEU A 208 -11.41 -17.59 -20.95
CA LEU A 208 -11.80 -18.67 -20.03
C LEU A 208 -10.73 -18.91 -18.96
N PHE A 209 -9.45 -19.02 -19.34
CA PHE A 209 -8.34 -19.22 -18.40
C PHE A 209 -8.03 -17.99 -17.54
N LEU A 210 -8.42 -16.79 -17.99
CA LEU A 210 -8.35 -15.57 -17.18
C LEU A 210 -9.37 -15.61 -16.04
N VAL A 211 -10.58 -16.15 -16.29
CA VAL A 211 -11.67 -16.17 -15.30
C VAL A 211 -11.61 -17.38 -14.38
N LEU A 212 -11.15 -18.53 -14.88
CA LEU A 212 -11.16 -19.82 -14.17
C LEU A 212 -10.55 -19.81 -12.73
N PRO A 213 -9.50 -19.04 -12.42
CA PRO A 213 -8.96 -19.02 -11.06
C PRO A 213 -9.91 -18.44 -10.01
N VAL A 214 -10.86 -17.58 -10.37
CA VAL A 214 -11.85 -17.02 -9.44
C VAL A 214 -12.76 -18.11 -8.85
N PRO A 215 -13.51 -18.91 -9.63
CA PRO A 215 -14.34 -19.97 -9.08
C PRO A 215 -13.53 -21.03 -8.33
N ILE A 216 -12.26 -21.27 -8.70
CA ILE A 216 -11.39 -22.17 -7.93
C ILE A 216 -11.16 -21.63 -6.52
N LEU A 217 -10.81 -20.34 -6.37
CA LEU A 217 -10.65 -19.74 -5.05
C LEU A 217 -11.98 -19.69 -4.27
N GLU A 218 -13.09 -19.37 -4.93
CA GLU A 218 -14.42 -19.41 -4.30
C GLU A 218 -14.71 -20.78 -3.70
N LEU A 219 -14.49 -21.85 -4.48
CA LEU A 219 -14.69 -23.23 -4.00
C LEU A 219 -13.75 -23.58 -2.85
N VAL A 220 -12.46 -23.22 -2.95
CA VAL A 220 -11.49 -23.48 -1.87
C VAL A 220 -11.94 -22.81 -0.57
N PHE A 221 -12.27 -21.52 -0.59
CA PHE A 221 -12.69 -20.84 0.63
C PHE A 221 -14.03 -21.37 1.15
N TYR A 222 -15.00 -21.59 0.25
CA TYR A 222 -16.30 -22.11 0.64
C TYR A 222 -16.20 -23.49 1.32
N PHE A 223 -15.43 -24.43 0.75
CA PHE A 223 -15.31 -25.77 1.33
C PHE A 223 -14.51 -25.81 2.63
N PHE A 224 -13.45 -25.00 2.76
CA PHE A 224 -12.60 -25.03 3.95
C PHE A 224 -13.10 -24.15 5.09
N LEU A 225 -13.78 -23.05 4.79
CA LEU A 225 -14.17 -22.03 5.78
C LEU A 225 -15.69 -21.83 5.90
N GLY A 226 -16.49 -22.33 4.95
CA GLY A 226 -17.92 -21.98 4.86
C GLY A 226 -18.18 -20.52 4.45
N GLU A 227 -17.13 -19.79 4.12
CA GLU A 227 -17.15 -18.38 3.71
C GLU A 227 -16.39 -18.22 2.40
N SER A 228 -16.81 -17.28 1.55
CA SER A 228 -16.17 -16.97 0.27
C SER A 228 -16.38 -15.49 -0.08
N LEU A 229 -15.76 -14.99 -1.14
CA LEU A 229 -15.92 -13.59 -1.52
C LEU A 229 -17.37 -13.31 -1.99
N LEU A 230 -17.97 -14.19 -2.80
CA LEU A 230 -19.37 -14.02 -3.23
C LEU A 230 -20.39 -14.11 -2.09
N THR A 231 -20.24 -15.09 -1.20
CA THR A 231 -21.15 -15.26 -0.04
C THR A 231 -21.11 -14.02 0.84
N ARG A 232 -19.92 -13.48 1.08
CA ARG A 232 -19.71 -12.26 1.86
C ARG A 232 -20.24 -11.00 1.18
N ILE A 233 -20.01 -10.81 -0.12
CA ILE A 233 -20.58 -9.67 -0.85
C ILE A 233 -22.11 -9.66 -0.70
N ASN A 234 -22.75 -10.82 -0.82
CA ASN A 234 -24.20 -10.93 -0.68
C ASN A 234 -24.69 -10.53 0.73
N THR A 235 -23.97 -10.91 1.78
CA THR A 235 -24.31 -10.53 3.16
C THR A 235 -24.01 -9.07 3.48
N SER A 236 -22.98 -8.49 2.88
CA SER A 236 -22.48 -7.15 3.23
C SER A 236 -23.17 -6.01 2.49
N LEU A 237 -24.00 -6.27 1.47
CA LEU A 237 -24.71 -5.23 0.71
C LEU A 237 -25.53 -4.28 1.62
N SER A 238 -26.18 -4.82 2.65
CA SER A 238 -26.95 -4.02 3.62
C SER A 238 -26.05 -3.18 4.56
N ILE A 239 -24.83 -3.65 4.83
CA ILE A 239 -23.85 -2.96 5.69
C ILE A 239 -23.14 -1.84 4.91
N ILE A 240 -22.83 -2.07 3.63
CA ILE A 240 -22.20 -1.08 2.74
C ILE A 240 -23.10 0.15 2.55
N GLN A 241 -24.42 -0.04 2.47
CA GLN A 241 -25.39 1.06 2.37
C GLN A 241 -25.30 2.03 3.56
N GLY A 242 -24.81 1.58 4.72
CA GLY A 242 -24.56 2.43 5.89
C GLY A 242 -23.26 3.25 5.84
N ARG A 243 -22.46 3.17 4.76
CA ARG A 243 -21.17 3.86 4.64
C ARG A 243 -21.17 4.84 3.46
N PRO A 244 -21.62 6.10 3.66
CA PRO A 244 -21.63 7.10 2.59
C PRO A 244 -20.23 7.39 2.03
N ASP A 245 -19.17 7.21 2.83
CA ASP A 245 -17.78 7.37 2.42
C ASP A 245 -17.33 6.38 1.33
N TYR A 246 -18.06 5.28 1.16
CA TYR A 246 -17.82 4.25 0.14
C TYR A 246 -18.83 4.33 -1.02
N ASP A 247 -19.60 5.42 -1.13
CA ASP A 247 -20.38 5.71 -2.32
C ASP A 247 -19.45 5.72 -3.55
N TRP A 248 -19.83 4.97 -4.58
CA TRP A 248 -19.08 4.87 -5.83
C TRP A 248 -18.79 6.23 -6.45
N TYR A 249 -19.71 7.19 -6.36
CA TYR A 249 -19.51 8.55 -6.86
C TYR A 249 -18.34 9.25 -6.12
N LEU A 250 -18.30 9.14 -4.79
CA LEU A 250 -17.26 9.73 -3.97
C LEU A 250 -15.89 9.07 -4.21
N LEU A 251 -15.87 7.74 -4.31
CA LEU A 251 -14.66 6.96 -4.60
C LEU A 251 -14.07 7.32 -5.96
N LEU A 252 -14.92 7.50 -6.98
CA LEU A 252 -14.49 7.98 -8.30
C LEU A 252 -13.98 9.42 -8.23
N LYS A 253 -14.69 10.31 -7.53
CA LYS A 253 -14.29 11.70 -7.31
C LYS A 253 -12.90 11.80 -6.68
N HIS A 254 -12.62 11.04 -5.62
CA HIS A 254 -11.29 11.03 -4.99
C HIS A 254 -10.18 10.65 -5.96
N ASN A 255 -10.43 9.70 -6.86
CA ASN A 255 -9.46 9.29 -7.87
C ASN A 255 -9.26 10.37 -8.96
N LEU A 256 -10.36 10.97 -9.44
CA LEU A 256 -10.33 12.05 -10.44
C LEU A 256 -9.62 13.30 -9.92
N VAL A 257 -9.80 13.65 -8.64
CA VAL A 257 -9.05 14.74 -8.00
C VAL A 257 -7.54 14.45 -8.01
N GLY A 258 -7.13 13.20 -7.80
CA GLY A 258 -5.73 12.78 -7.96
C GLY A 258 -5.21 13.02 -9.38
N ILE A 259 -5.98 12.61 -10.39
CA ILE A 259 -5.64 12.82 -11.82
C ILE A 259 -5.54 14.31 -12.14
N PHE A 260 -6.46 15.13 -11.61
CA PHE A 260 -6.45 16.59 -11.80
C PHE A 260 -5.14 17.20 -11.29
N TRP A 261 -4.79 16.96 -10.02
CA TRP A 261 -3.58 17.53 -9.43
C TRP A 261 -2.30 16.99 -10.07
N PHE A 262 -2.29 15.72 -10.46
CA PHE A 262 -1.20 15.15 -11.24
C PHE A 262 -1.03 15.88 -12.58
N SER A 263 -2.13 16.11 -13.29
CA SER A 263 -2.13 16.78 -14.60
C SER A 263 -1.63 18.23 -14.51
N MET A 264 -1.91 18.92 -13.40
CA MET A 264 -1.41 20.27 -13.13
C MET A 264 0.12 20.37 -13.04
N VAL A 265 0.80 19.28 -12.71
CA VAL A 265 2.28 19.22 -12.71
C VAL A 265 2.80 18.59 -14.00
N PHE A 266 2.15 17.52 -14.45
CA PHE A 266 2.59 16.72 -15.58
C PHE A 266 2.48 17.47 -16.91
N LEU A 267 1.36 18.15 -17.19
CA LEU A 267 1.18 18.86 -18.46
C LEU A 267 2.17 20.02 -18.61
N PRO A 268 2.37 20.91 -17.62
CA PRO A 268 3.37 21.96 -17.75
C PRO A 268 4.79 21.42 -17.91
N GLY A 269 5.17 20.37 -17.18
CA GLY A 269 6.49 19.75 -17.33
C GLY A 269 6.71 19.19 -18.74
N PHE A 270 5.70 18.54 -19.32
CA PHE A 270 5.73 18.08 -20.71
C PHE A 270 5.84 19.25 -21.72
N ILE A 271 5.03 20.30 -21.55
CA ILE A 271 5.01 21.49 -22.42
C ILE A 271 6.34 22.24 -22.38
N LEU A 272 6.84 22.51 -21.16
CA LEU A 272 8.14 23.17 -20.94
C LEU A 272 9.28 22.40 -21.62
N SER A 273 9.22 21.08 -21.54
CA SER A 273 10.19 20.20 -22.17
C SER A 273 10.11 20.22 -23.70
N LYS A 274 8.91 20.01 -24.26
CA LYS A 274 8.70 19.77 -25.70
C LYS A 274 8.68 21.03 -26.56
N TRP A 275 8.04 22.11 -26.09
CA TRP A 275 7.65 23.23 -26.95
C TRP A 275 8.31 24.55 -26.58
N ILE A 276 8.63 24.77 -25.30
CA ILE A 276 9.17 26.06 -24.85
C ILE A 276 10.69 26.09 -25.04
N LYS A 277 11.18 27.07 -25.83
CA LYS A 277 12.61 27.25 -26.14
C LYS A 277 13.27 28.27 -25.20
N ILE A 278 13.30 27.96 -23.90
CA ILE A 278 14.07 28.72 -22.90
C ILE A 278 15.26 27.89 -22.41
N ASN A 279 16.22 28.54 -21.75
CA ASN A 279 17.38 27.84 -21.20
C ASN A 279 16.97 26.80 -20.14
N PHE A 280 17.80 25.76 -19.98
CA PHE A 280 17.51 24.62 -19.09
C PHE A 280 17.25 25.06 -17.64
N LYS A 281 18.04 26.00 -17.10
CA LYS A 281 17.88 26.48 -15.73
C LYS A 281 16.50 27.13 -15.51
N ALA A 282 16.03 27.93 -16.47
CA ALA A 282 14.72 28.55 -16.41
C ALA A 282 13.57 27.53 -16.48
N LYS A 283 13.70 26.48 -17.31
CA LYS A 283 12.71 25.37 -17.34
C LYS A 283 12.58 24.70 -15.97
N PHE A 284 13.71 24.36 -15.36
CA PHE A 284 13.74 23.72 -14.04
C PHE A 284 13.21 24.64 -12.94
N PHE A 285 13.55 25.93 -12.98
CA PHE A 285 13.00 26.91 -12.04
C PHE A 285 11.47 27.00 -12.14
N LEU A 286 10.92 27.16 -13.34
CA LEU A 286 9.47 27.20 -13.56
C LEU A 286 8.78 25.91 -13.10
N LEU A 287 9.37 24.76 -13.41
CA LEU A 287 8.83 23.47 -12.98
C LEU A 287 8.84 23.33 -11.45
N ALA A 288 9.91 23.78 -10.78
CA ALA A 288 9.99 23.80 -9.33
C ALA A 288 8.92 24.72 -8.71
N VAL A 289 8.70 25.90 -9.28
CA VAL A 289 7.63 26.82 -8.85
C VAL A 289 6.26 26.16 -8.97
N ILE A 290 5.96 25.50 -10.10
CA ILE A 290 4.68 24.79 -10.31
C ILE A 290 4.51 23.68 -9.27
N VAL A 291 5.54 22.87 -9.04
CA VAL A 291 5.51 21.80 -8.03
C VAL A 291 5.24 22.37 -6.63
N ILE A 292 5.91 23.46 -6.25
CA ILE A 292 5.72 24.10 -4.94
C ILE A 292 4.30 24.67 -4.80
N ILE A 293 3.75 25.30 -5.84
CA ILE A 293 2.38 25.82 -5.84
C ILE A 293 1.39 24.67 -5.67
N VAL A 294 1.50 23.60 -6.47
CA VAL A 294 0.60 22.46 -6.36
C VAL A 294 0.75 21.78 -5.00
N PHE A 295 1.97 21.63 -4.49
CA PHE A 295 2.22 21.10 -3.14
C PHE A 295 1.51 21.94 -2.08
N TYR A 296 1.62 23.27 -2.14
CA TYR A 296 0.94 24.16 -1.21
C TYR A 296 -0.59 23.97 -1.20
N PHE A 297 -1.22 23.87 -2.38
CA PHE A 297 -2.67 23.66 -2.50
C PHE A 297 -3.13 22.24 -2.17
N THR A 298 -2.26 21.24 -2.27
CA THR A 298 -2.58 19.82 -1.99
C THR A 298 -2.19 19.38 -0.60
N LYS A 299 -1.53 20.25 0.18
CA LYS A 299 -1.15 19.99 1.57
C LYS A 299 -2.39 20.04 2.48
N ILE A 300 -3.04 18.90 2.63
CA ILE A 300 -4.19 18.72 3.54
C ILE A 300 -3.73 18.21 4.92
N THR A 301 -2.57 17.53 4.99
CA THR A 301 -1.99 16.99 6.23
C THR A 301 -0.57 17.52 6.45
N ALA A 302 0.01 17.24 7.63
CA ALA A 302 1.41 17.56 7.93
C ALA A 302 2.41 16.74 7.08
N GLU A 303 1.94 15.70 6.39
CA GLU A 303 2.76 14.74 5.65
C GLU A 303 3.31 15.36 4.36
N TRP A 304 4.63 15.40 4.22
CA TRP A 304 5.31 15.98 3.06
C TRP A 304 5.59 14.94 1.94
N THR A 305 5.33 13.66 2.18
CA THR A 305 5.70 12.54 1.29
C THR A 305 5.12 12.68 -0.13
N HIS A 306 3.95 13.31 -0.26
CA HIS A 306 3.33 13.59 -1.56
C HIS A 306 4.13 14.56 -2.44
N LEU A 307 5.02 15.38 -1.87
CA LEU A 307 5.97 16.20 -2.64
C LEU A 307 6.85 15.32 -3.54
N VAL A 308 7.28 14.14 -3.06
CA VAL A 308 8.07 13.20 -3.85
C VAL A 308 7.30 12.71 -5.08
N MET A 309 5.99 12.48 -4.92
CA MET A 309 5.12 12.13 -6.04
C MET A 309 5.03 13.27 -7.06
N LEU A 310 4.83 14.51 -6.62
CA LEU A 310 4.79 15.67 -7.52
C LEU A 310 6.12 15.88 -8.25
N ILE A 311 7.26 15.78 -7.55
CA ILE A 311 8.59 15.85 -8.17
C ILE A 311 8.78 14.73 -9.20
N SER A 312 8.37 13.51 -8.87
CA SER A 312 8.48 12.36 -9.77
C SER A 312 7.60 12.53 -11.02
N ALA A 313 6.38 13.05 -10.87
CA ALA A 313 5.50 13.40 -11.98
C ALA A 313 6.10 14.49 -12.88
N ALA A 314 6.62 15.56 -12.27
CA ALA A 314 7.30 16.65 -12.95
C ALA A 314 8.50 16.12 -13.77
N PHE A 315 9.34 15.31 -13.14
CA PHE A 315 10.50 14.71 -13.79
C PHE A 315 10.09 13.76 -14.92
N LEU A 316 9.18 12.83 -14.67
CA LEU A 316 8.69 11.89 -15.68
C LEU A 316 8.11 12.64 -16.89
N SER A 317 7.27 13.65 -16.66
CA SER A 317 6.70 14.46 -17.75
C SER A 317 7.74 15.22 -18.55
N TYR A 318 8.75 15.78 -17.87
CA TYR A 318 9.85 16.48 -18.51
C TYR A 318 10.63 15.53 -19.42
N VAL A 319 11.00 14.35 -18.93
CA VAL A 319 11.75 13.38 -19.73
C VAL A 319 10.90 12.87 -20.89
N LEU A 320 9.61 12.59 -20.70
CA LEU A 320 8.67 12.21 -21.77
C LEU A 320 8.56 13.28 -22.87
N GLY A 321 8.58 14.56 -22.51
CA GLY A 321 8.56 15.67 -23.46
C GLY A 321 9.82 15.74 -24.33
N GLN A 322 10.96 15.21 -23.88
CA GLN A 322 12.20 15.17 -24.67
C GLN A 322 12.24 14.01 -25.66
N ILE A 323 11.38 12.99 -25.52
CA ILE A 323 11.48 11.78 -26.37
C ILE A 323 10.93 12.04 -27.78
N GLN A 324 11.60 11.44 -28.75
CA GLN A 324 11.08 11.24 -30.10
C GLN A 324 10.23 9.97 -30.13
N TRP A 325 8.93 10.11 -29.85
CA TRP A 325 7.97 9.00 -29.80
C TRP A 325 7.94 8.12 -31.07
N THR A 326 8.34 8.65 -32.23
CA THR A 326 8.47 7.87 -33.47
C THR A 326 9.54 6.79 -33.38
N LYS A 327 10.53 6.93 -32.50
CA LYS A 327 11.64 5.97 -32.31
C LYS A 327 11.38 4.92 -31.23
N ILE A 328 10.29 5.04 -30.47
CA ILE A 328 9.94 4.10 -29.41
C ILE A 328 9.06 3.00 -30.01
N SER A 329 9.34 1.73 -29.68
CA SER A 329 8.50 0.61 -30.11
C SER A 329 7.10 0.68 -29.50
N SER A 330 6.10 0.14 -30.21
CA SER A 330 4.70 0.13 -29.76
C SER A 330 4.54 -0.50 -28.36
N LEU A 331 5.29 -1.56 -28.08
CA LEU A 331 5.32 -2.22 -26.78
C LEU A 331 5.78 -1.28 -25.65
N HIS A 332 6.89 -0.57 -25.83
CA HIS A 332 7.40 0.35 -24.81
C HIS A 332 6.42 1.51 -24.56
N LYS A 333 5.78 2.05 -25.61
CA LYS A 333 4.74 3.09 -25.45
C LYS A 333 3.58 2.60 -24.59
N GLN A 334 3.09 1.40 -24.88
CA GLN A 334 2.01 0.77 -24.12
C GLN A 334 2.41 0.59 -22.64
N LEU A 335 3.62 0.09 -22.38
CA LEU A 335 4.10 -0.15 -21.02
C LEU A 335 4.30 1.16 -20.22
N ILE A 336 4.82 2.22 -20.85
CA ILE A 336 4.93 3.55 -20.24
C ILE A 336 3.55 4.05 -19.82
N LEU A 337 2.55 3.95 -20.70
CA LEU A 337 1.18 4.37 -20.40
C LEU A 337 0.59 3.56 -19.22
N VAL A 338 0.77 2.24 -19.25
CA VAL A 338 0.33 1.34 -18.19
C VAL A 338 0.94 1.74 -16.84
N LEU A 339 2.25 1.95 -16.78
CA LEU A 339 2.95 2.34 -15.54
C LEU A 339 2.50 3.70 -15.00
N ILE A 340 2.14 4.65 -15.86
CA ILE A 340 1.57 5.94 -15.44
C ILE A 340 0.17 5.74 -14.84
N CYS A 341 -0.65 4.85 -15.42
CA CYS A 341 -2.04 4.63 -15.02
C CYS A 341 -2.22 3.72 -13.80
N ILE A 342 -1.31 2.76 -13.55
CA ILE A 342 -1.45 1.78 -12.46
C ILE A 342 -1.70 2.44 -11.10
N PRO A 343 -0.97 3.48 -10.67
CA PRO A 343 -1.25 4.15 -9.40
C PRO A 343 -2.71 4.58 -9.19
N PHE A 344 -3.36 5.06 -10.25
CA PHE A 344 -4.79 5.45 -10.21
C PHE A 344 -5.72 4.24 -10.22
N ALA A 345 -5.36 3.18 -10.95
CA ALA A 345 -6.10 1.93 -10.97
C ALA A 345 -6.08 1.23 -9.59
N LEU A 346 -4.93 1.25 -8.90
CA LEU A 346 -4.79 0.67 -7.56
C LEU A 346 -5.43 1.56 -6.48
N HIS A 347 -5.41 2.88 -6.66
CA HIS A 347 -6.05 3.79 -5.73
C HIS A 347 -7.59 3.68 -5.76
N LEU A 348 -8.20 3.46 -6.93
CA LEU A 348 -9.65 3.38 -7.10
C LEU A 348 -10.31 2.51 -6.01
N GLY A 349 -11.39 3.00 -5.40
CA GLY A 349 -12.04 2.34 -4.27
C GLY A 349 -11.44 2.66 -2.89
N SER A 350 -10.53 3.62 -2.81
CA SER A 350 -10.07 4.21 -1.55
C SER A 350 -10.87 5.47 -1.23
N ASN A 351 -11.34 5.59 0.02
CA ASN A 351 -11.94 6.80 0.56
C ASN A 351 -10.90 7.82 1.06
N VAL A 352 -9.62 7.45 1.09
CA VAL A 352 -8.52 8.35 1.45
C VAL A 352 -8.11 9.18 0.24
N TYR A 353 -7.72 10.43 0.50
CA TYR A 353 -7.23 11.36 -0.53
C TYR A 353 -6.02 10.79 -1.31
N TRP A 354 -6.06 10.89 -2.65
CA TRP A 354 -5.08 10.26 -3.55
C TRP A 354 -3.63 10.67 -3.24
N MET A 355 -3.35 11.97 -3.05
CA MET A 355 -1.96 12.42 -2.80
C MET A 355 -1.39 11.84 -1.50
N ARG A 356 -2.25 11.52 -0.52
CA ARG A 356 -1.84 10.92 0.75
C ARG A 356 -1.32 9.49 0.52
N LEU A 357 -2.08 8.68 -0.22
CA LEU A 357 -1.75 7.27 -0.49
C LEU A 357 -0.79 7.05 -1.67
N ALA A 358 -0.66 8.02 -2.58
CA ALA A 358 0.01 7.84 -3.86
C ALA A 358 1.46 7.34 -3.73
N ILE A 359 2.15 7.73 -2.64
CA ILE A 359 3.54 7.31 -2.39
C ILE A 359 3.71 5.78 -2.34
N HIS A 360 2.66 5.03 -2.03
CA HIS A 360 2.68 3.55 -2.07
C HIS A 360 2.83 2.97 -3.47
N TYR A 361 2.38 3.72 -4.46
CA TYR A 361 2.40 3.33 -5.86
C TYR A 361 3.59 3.96 -6.61
N TRP A 362 4.50 4.65 -5.90
CA TRP A 362 5.62 5.39 -6.48
C TRP A 362 6.53 4.54 -7.38
N LEU A 363 6.72 3.26 -7.03
CA LEU A 363 7.47 2.29 -7.83
C LEU A 363 7.12 2.34 -9.32
N PHE A 364 5.83 2.38 -9.66
CA PHE A 364 5.42 2.29 -11.06
C PHE A 364 5.90 3.50 -11.85
N TRP A 365 5.95 4.68 -11.24
CA TRP A 365 6.52 5.86 -11.87
C TRP A 365 8.04 5.83 -11.92
N VAL A 366 8.72 5.27 -10.91
CA VAL A 366 10.17 5.01 -10.97
C VAL A 366 10.51 4.07 -12.13
N LEU A 367 9.72 3.00 -12.33
CA LEU A 367 9.86 2.09 -13.47
C LEU A 367 9.54 2.78 -14.81
N ALA A 368 8.55 3.67 -14.85
CA ALA A 368 8.25 4.45 -16.06
C ALA A 368 9.41 5.38 -16.43
N ILE A 369 10.01 6.04 -15.44
CA ILE A 369 11.21 6.85 -15.61
C ILE A 369 12.35 5.98 -16.13
N LEU A 370 12.60 4.81 -15.51
CA LEU A 370 13.62 3.88 -15.95
C LEU A 370 13.40 3.40 -17.39
N LEU A 371 12.17 3.13 -17.82
CA LEU A 371 11.89 2.71 -19.21
C LEU A 371 12.21 3.79 -20.23
N VAL A 372 11.99 5.05 -19.85
CA VAL A 372 12.23 6.21 -20.70
C VAL A 372 13.72 6.60 -20.71
N TRP A 373 14.43 6.38 -19.60
CA TRP A 373 15.79 6.83 -19.35
C TRP A 373 16.87 6.33 -20.33
N PRO A 374 16.86 5.07 -20.82
CA PRO A 374 17.82 4.55 -21.80
C PRO A 374 17.93 5.37 -23.08
N HIS A 375 16.88 6.11 -23.45
CA HIS A 375 16.92 7.04 -24.58
C HIS A 375 17.81 8.28 -24.31
N PHE A 376 18.34 8.42 -23.09
CA PHE A 376 19.22 9.49 -22.63
C PHE A 376 20.58 9.00 -22.07
N LYS A 377 20.71 7.76 -21.56
CA LYS A 377 21.94 6.97 -21.20
C LYS A 377 21.59 5.74 -20.31
N GLU A 378 22.56 4.86 -19.99
CA GLU A 378 22.46 3.85 -18.91
C GLU A 378 22.06 4.47 -17.55
N VAL A 379 21.57 3.66 -16.60
CA VAL A 379 21.26 4.10 -15.22
C VAL A 379 22.47 4.84 -14.65
N THR A 380 22.33 6.14 -14.42
CA THR A 380 23.46 6.95 -13.99
C THR A 380 23.64 6.85 -12.48
N LEU A 381 24.89 6.96 -12.03
CA LEU A 381 25.20 7.11 -10.60
C LEU A 381 24.38 8.22 -9.93
N GLY A 382 24.10 9.32 -10.65
CA GLY A 382 23.27 10.42 -10.15
C GLY A 382 21.82 10.02 -9.91
N PHE A 383 21.20 9.26 -10.83
CA PHE A 383 19.85 8.75 -10.64
C PHE A 383 19.78 7.79 -9.45
N SER A 384 20.70 6.82 -9.40
CA SER A 384 20.73 5.82 -8.31
C SER A 384 20.99 6.46 -6.96
N SER A 385 21.89 7.45 -6.87
CA SER A 385 22.18 8.18 -5.62
C SER A 385 20.99 9.02 -5.17
N THR A 386 20.28 9.65 -6.10
CA THR A 386 19.06 10.43 -5.79
C THR A 386 17.95 9.53 -5.28
N LEU A 387 17.66 8.42 -5.98
CA LEU A 387 16.66 7.45 -5.55
C LEU A 387 17.00 6.86 -4.18
N ALA A 388 18.25 6.45 -3.97
CA ALA A 388 18.76 5.94 -2.72
C ALA A 388 18.53 6.92 -1.56
N THR A 389 18.89 8.19 -1.77
CA THR A 389 18.73 9.24 -0.76
C THR A 389 17.26 9.47 -0.44
N VAL A 390 16.40 9.59 -1.46
CA VAL A 390 14.96 9.79 -1.29
C VAL A 390 14.33 8.61 -0.56
N ALA A 391 14.63 7.37 -0.96
CA ALA A 391 14.12 6.16 -0.32
C ALA A 391 14.54 6.09 1.16
N PHE A 392 15.81 6.39 1.47
CA PHE A 392 16.30 6.42 2.85
C PHE A 392 15.56 7.46 3.68
N ILE A 393 15.42 8.71 3.19
CA ILE A 393 14.69 9.76 3.90
C ILE A 393 13.23 9.36 4.11
N LEU A 394 12.58 8.80 3.09
CA LEU A 394 11.19 8.33 3.17
C LEU A 394 11.01 7.24 4.23
N VAL A 395 11.87 6.21 4.23
CA VAL A 395 11.82 5.13 5.22
C VAL A 395 12.12 5.66 6.62
N PHE A 396 13.16 6.47 6.79
CA PHE A 396 13.50 7.05 8.08
C PHE A 396 12.36 7.95 8.60
N ALA A 397 11.80 8.80 7.74
CA ALA A 397 10.73 9.70 8.11
C ALA A 397 9.47 8.94 8.55
N GLY A 398 8.94 8.03 7.71
CA GLY A 398 7.69 7.34 8.02
C GLY A 398 7.82 6.12 8.95
N ARG A 399 9.04 5.65 9.23
CA ARG A 399 9.25 4.59 10.23
C ARG A 399 9.76 5.12 11.56
N TRP A 400 10.70 6.04 11.57
CA TRP A 400 11.37 6.43 12.81
C TRP A 400 10.93 7.77 13.33
N PHE A 401 10.87 8.78 12.46
CA PHE A 401 10.65 10.17 12.85
C PHE A 401 9.18 10.52 13.09
N GLN A 402 8.34 10.28 12.09
CA GLN A 402 6.91 10.60 12.07
C GLN A 402 6.13 9.41 11.51
N PRO A 403 6.06 8.30 12.25
CA PRO A 403 5.23 7.17 11.82
C PRO A 403 3.76 7.58 11.75
N PHE A 404 3.04 6.93 10.84
CA PHE A 404 1.62 7.16 10.61
C PHE A 404 0.82 7.03 11.91
N GLU A 405 0.10 8.10 12.27
CA GLU A 405 -0.78 8.21 13.46
C GLU A 405 -0.12 7.77 14.78
N GLY A 406 1.22 7.83 14.84
CA GLY A 406 2.02 7.37 15.96
C GLY A 406 3.02 8.42 16.47
N ILE A 407 3.73 8.04 17.53
CA ILE A 407 4.86 8.81 18.06
C ILE A 407 6.18 8.29 17.47
N PRO A 408 7.28 9.06 17.55
CA PRO A 408 8.56 8.57 17.05
C PRO A 408 8.97 7.22 17.64
N LEU A 409 9.48 6.31 16.80
CA LEU A 409 9.70 4.91 17.18
C LEU A 409 10.76 4.71 18.26
N TRP A 410 11.70 5.65 18.40
CA TRP A 410 12.71 5.61 19.47
C TRP A 410 12.10 5.81 20.86
N GLU A 411 10.90 6.38 20.96
CA GLU A 411 10.16 6.48 22.23
C GLU A 411 9.48 5.16 22.63
N SER A 412 9.38 4.19 21.71
CA SER A 412 8.80 2.88 21.96
C SER A 412 9.84 1.91 22.51
N ASN A 413 9.98 1.90 23.84
CA ASN A 413 11.03 1.16 24.56
C ASN A 413 10.50 0.25 25.68
N THR A 414 9.19 0.25 25.95
CA THR A 414 8.60 -0.54 27.01
C THR A 414 7.91 -1.78 26.42
N LYS A 415 8.31 -2.97 26.87
CA LYS A 415 7.78 -4.23 26.37
C LYS A 415 6.34 -4.44 26.85
N TRP A 416 5.45 -4.77 25.92
CA TRP A 416 4.08 -5.19 26.17
C TRP A 416 3.84 -6.56 25.55
N GLU A 417 3.28 -7.49 26.34
CA GLU A 417 2.85 -8.80 25.86
C GLU A 417 1.34 -8.75 25.62
N TYR A 418 0.97 -8.67 24.33
CA TYR A 418 -0.43 -8.56 23.93
C TYR A 418 -1.08 -9.93 23.74
N ARG A 419 -0.30 -11.01 23.57
CA ARG A 419 -0.74 -12.41 23.50
C ARG A 419 0.35 -13.30 24.07
N GLN A 420 0.00 -14.51 24.50
CA GLN A 420 0.98 -15.47 25.00
C GLN A 420 2.15 -15.64 24.01
N GLY A 421 3.36 -15.30 24.46
CA GLY A 421 4.59 -15.38 23.67
C GLY A 421 4.76 -14.29 22.61
N LYS A 422 3.76 -13.41 22.40
CA LYS A 422 3.82 -12.32 21.41
C LYS A 422 3.93 -10.97 22.10
N ASN A 423 5.01 -10.26 21.77
CA ASN A 423 5.33 -8.99 22.39
C ASN A 423 5.68 -7.91 21.37
N ILE A 424 5.54 -6.65 21.79
CA ILE A 424 5.92 -5.46 21.05
C ILE A 424 6.43 -4.40 22.03
N TYR A 425 7.23 -3.46 21.55
CA TYR A 425 7.67 -2.31 22.32
C TYR A 425 6.79 -1.10 22.02
N LEU A 426 6.27 -0.47 23.06
CA LEU A 426 5.40 0.71 23.02
C LEU A 426 5.97 1.83 23.91
N SER A 427 5.35 3.00 23.90
CA SER A 427 5.68 4.03 24.89
C SER A 427 5.28 3.59 26.29
N LYS A 428 6.01 4.08 27.29
CA LYS A 428 5.68 3.85 28.70
C LYS A 428 4.24 4.24 29.03
N GLU A 429 3.83 5.43 28.58
CA GLU A 429 2.48 5.96 28.75
C GLU A 429 1.40 5.02 28.20
N MET A 430 1.58 4.51 26.97
CA MET A 430 0.64 3.56 26.37
C MET A 430 0.60 2.24 27.15
N VAL A 431 1.74 1.73 27.62
CA VAL A 431 1.79 0.53 28.45
C VAL A 431 1.08 0.71 29.79
N ASP A 432 1.26 1.86 30.43
CA ASP A 432 0.60 2.17 31.71
C ASP A 432 -0.92 2.23 31.53
N VAL A 433 -1.41 2.83 30.44
CA VAL A 433 -2.83 2.81 30.06
C VAL A 433 -3.32 1.40 29.75
N LEU A 434 -2.56 0.59 29.01
CA LEU A 434 -2.93 -0.79 28.69
C LEU A 434 -3.06 -1.68 29.93
N ARG A 435 -2.23 -1.46 30.96
CA ARG A 435 -2.33 -2.18 32.24
C ARG A 435 -3.67 -1.89 32.92
N ASP A 436 -4.00 -0.60 33.07
CA ASP A 436 -5.26 -0.18 33.69
C ASP A 436 -6.48 -0.63 32.87
N LEU A 437 -6.42 -0.50 31.55
CA LEU A 437 -7.47 -1.02 30.65
C LEU A 437 -7.65 -2.53 30.82
N LYS A 438 -6.56 -3.30 30.86
CA LYS A 438 -6.63 -4.76 31.03
C LYS A 438 -7.30 -5.12 32.34
N GLU A 439 -6.93 -4.48 33.45
CA GLU A 439 -7.55 -4.71 34.75
C GLU A 439 -9.06 -4.40 34.73
N LYS A 440 -9.46 -3.26 34.16
CA LYS A 440 -10.86 -2.81 34.11
C LYS A 440 -11.73 -3.59 33.11
N THR A 441 -11.13 -4.15 32.07
CA THR A 441 -11.85 -4.89 31.00
C THR A 441 -11.81 -6.40 31.17
N ASN A 442 -11.04 -6.94 32.12
CA ASN A 442 -11.01 -8.38 32.41
C ASN A 442 -12.37 -8.91 32.90
N VAL A 443 -13.19 -8.07 33.53
CA VAL A 443 -14.54 -8.41 33.98
C VAL A 443 -15.58 -8.40 32.87
N ILE A 444 -15.23 -7.86 31.69
CA ILE A 444 -16.14 -7.73 30.56
C ILE A 444 -16.06 -9.01 29.71
N PRO A 445 -17.20 -9.67 29.41
CA PRO A 445 -17.24 -10.85 28.55
C PRO A 445 -16.66 -10.60 27.15
N GLU A 446 -16.13 -11.66 26.52
CA GLU A 446 -15.64 -11.58 25.14
C GLU A 446 -16.80 -11.22 24.19
N GLY A 447 -16.57 -10.29 23.27
CA GLY A 447 -17.58 -9.81 22.33
C GLY A 447 -18.48 -8.68 22.86
N GLU A 448 -18.35 -8.29 24.14
CA GLU A 448 -19.13 -7.19 24.74
C GLU A 448 -18.32 -5.90 24.96
N LEU A 449 -17.01 -5.95 24.67
CA LEU A 449 -16.12 -4.79 24.59
C LEU A 449 -15.95 -4.37 23.12
N ILE A 450 -16.30 -3.13 22.80
CA ILE A 450 -16.12 -2.57 21.45
C ILE A 450 -15.10 -1.42 21.46
N ALA A 451 -14.39 -1.27 20.34
CA ALA A 451 -13.57 -0.11 20.06
C ALA A 451 -14.17 0.64 18.87
N VAL A 452 -14.49 1.92 19.08
CA VAL A 452 -15.21 2.76 18.11
C VAL A 452 -14.41 4.01 17.78
N TYR A 453 -14.67 4.57 16.60
CA TYR A 453 -14.04 5.78 16.10
C TYR A 453 -12.55 5.58 15.80
N ARG A 454 -12.28 4.61 14.91
CA ARG A 454 -10.95 4.41 14.29
C ARG A 454 -9.86 3.98 15.27
N ASN A 455 -10.15 3.09 16.20
CA ASN A 455 -9.22 2.76 17.29
C ASN A 455 -9.14 1.25 17.60
N ALA A 456 -9.37 0.41 16.58
CA ALA A 456 -9.49 -1.03 16.74
C ALA A 456 -8.24 -1.70 17.32
N GLY A 457 -7.08 -1.04 17.23
CA GLY A 457 -5.81 -1.53 17.76
C GLY A 457 -5.76 -1.66 19.27
N TRP A 458 -6.62 -0.98 20.03
CA TRP A 458 -6.73 -1.22 21.48
C TRP A 458 -7.17 -2.66 21.77
N LEU A 459 -8.12 -3.20 21.00
CA LEU A 459 -8.55 -4.60 21.16
C LEU A 459 -7.42 -5.57 20.83
N VAL A 460 -6.65 -5.30 19.77
CA VAL A 460 -5.47 -6.11 19.42
C VAL A 460 -4.48 -6.19 20.58
N LEU A 461 -4.16 -5.04 21.18
CA LEU A 461 -3.21 -4.94 22.28
C LEU A 461 -3.73 -5.55 23.59
N LEU A 462 -5.05 -5.63 23.76
CA LEU A 462 -5.72 -6.27 24.90
C LEU A 462 -6.03 -7.76 24.69
N ASN A 463 -5.64 -8.34 23.56
CA ASN A 463 -6.01 -9.70 23.14
C ASN A 463 -7.51 -9.95 22.98
N ARG A 464 -8.26 -8.97 22.47
CA ARG A 464 -9.70 -9.08 22.26
C ARG A 464 -10.01 -9.06 20.77
N THR A 465 -11.13 -9.67 20.38
CA THR A 465 -11.74 -9.46 19.06
C THR A 465 -12.74 -8.32 19.09
N SER A 466 -13.05 -7.78 17.92
CA SER A 466 -14.20 -6.89 17.76
C SER A 466 -15.42 -7.72 17.34
N PRO A 467 -16.60 -7.53 17.95
CA PRO A 467 -17.80 -8.27 17.54
C PRO A 467 -18.27 -7.86 16.14
N PHE A 468 -18.69 -8.84 15.32
CA PHE A 468 -19.20 -8.72 13.95
C PHE A 468 -18.22 -8.19 12.90
N ASN A 469 -17.51 -7.09 13.17
CA ASN A 469 -16.63 -6.41 12.24
C ASN A 469 -15.32 -5.96 12.92
N PRO A 470 -14.19 -5.93 12.20
CA PRO A 470 -12.89 -5.58 12.74
C PRO A 470 -12.69 -4.08 13.02
N GLY A 471 -13.69 -3.22 12.79
CA GLY A 471 -13.59 -1.81 13.14
C GLY A 471 -14.84 -1.01 12.87
N ILE A 472 -15.09 -0.02 13.74
CA ILE A 472 -16.21 0.92 13.66
C ILE A 472 -15.62 2.33 13.49
N TRP A 473 -15.85 2.97 12.34
CA TRP A 473 -15.11 4.17 11.92
C TRP A 473 -15.83 5.49 12.17
N ASP A 474 -17.16 5.45 12.22
CA ASP A 474 -18.03 6.64 12.35
C ASP A 474 -19.30 6.34 13.15
N LYS A 475 -20.05 7.41 13.41
CA LYS A 475 -21.29 7.38 14.20
C LYS A 475 -22.37 6.56 13.52
N GLU A 476 -22.47 6.62 12.20
CA GLU A 476 -23.45 5.89 11.39
C GLU A 476 -23.26 4.39 11.51
N GLN A 477 -22.01 3.90 11.41
CA GLN A 477 -21.67 2.51 11.66
C GLN A 477 -21.98 2.10 13.10
N LEU A 478 -21.66 2.95 14.08
CA LEU A 478 -21.95 2.65 15.47
C LEU A 478 -23.46 2.53 15.73
N ILE A 479 -24.28 3.40 15.15
CA ILE A 479 -25.76 3.32 15.24
C ILE A 479 -26.25 2.00 14.65
N PHE A 480 -25.76 1.63 13.47
CA PHE A 480 -26.08 0.35 12.84
C PHE A 480 -25.67 -0.82 13.74
N HIS A 481 -24.46 -0.81 14.29
CA HIS A 481 -23.96 -1.84 15.19
C HIS A 481 -24.77 -1.96 16.48
N PHE A 482 -25.17 -0.85 17.12
CA PHE A 482 -26.00 -0.90 18.33
C PHE A 482 -27.34 -1.60 18.13
N SER A 483 -27.94 -1.54 16.93
CA SER A 483 -29.13 -2.34 16.63
C SER A 483 -28.92 -3.85 16.76
N LYS A 484 -27.67 -4.32 16.65
CA LYS A 484 -27.28 -5.73 16.81
C LYS A 484 -26.95 -6.11 18.27
N PHE A 485 -26.91 -5.15 19.19
CA PHE A 485 -26.71 -5.36 20.63
C PHE A 485 -28.00 -5.02 21.40
N PRO A 486 -29.04 -5.88 21.37
CA PRO A 486 -30.31 -5.57 22.01
C PRO A 486 -30.21 -5.41 23.54
N LYS A 487 -29.14 -5.95 24.16
CA LYS A 487 -28.84 -5.80 25.60
C LYS A 487 -27.82 -4.68 25.89
N GLY A 488 -27.37 -3.96 24.87
CA GLY A 488 -26.27 -3.00 24.96
C GLY A 488 -24.88 -3.65 24.91
N VAL A 489 -23.86 -2.81 25.01
CA VAL A 489 -22.44 -3.22 25.14
C VAL A 489 -21.96 -2.89 26.54
N GLU A 490 -21.17 -3.77 27.14
CA GLU A 490 -20.70 -3.63 28.52
C GLU A 490 -19.46 -2.72 28.61
N GLY A 491 -18.68 -2.62 27.53
CA GLY A 491 -17.52 -1.73 27.45
C GLY A 491 -17.37 -1.03 26.11
N ILE A 492 -16.93 0.23 26.14
CA ILE A 492 -16.63 1.02 24.94
C ILE A 492 -15.30 1.75 25.10
N ILE A 493 -14.35 1.48 24.20
CA ILE A 493 -13.13 2.27 24.04
C ILE A 493 -13.33 3.24 22.88
N TYR A 494 -13.18 4.54 23.09
CA TYR A 494 -13.38 5.53 22.03
C TYR A 494 -12.48 6.76 22.18
N PHE A 495 -12.23 7.43 21.06
CA PHE A 495 -11.65 8.76 21.07
C PHE A 495 -12.79 9.81 21.04
N PRO A 496 -12.82 10.79 21.96
CA PRO A 496 -13.94 11.72 22.11
C PRO A 496 -13.96 12.85 21.07
N TYR A 497 -13.54 12.58 19.83
CA TYR A 497 -13.68 13.52 18.72
C TYR A 497 -15.05 13.45 18.04
N GLN A 498 -15.82 12.39 18.30
CA GLN A 498 -17.22 12.23 17.91
C GLN A 498 -18.08 11.82 19.12
N GLU A 499 -19.32 12.33 19.15
CA GLU A 499 -20.27 11.99 20.20
C GLU A 499 -20.86 10.59 20.01
N LEU A 500 -20.86 9.81 21.09
CA LEU A 500 -21.50 8.49 21.12
C LEU A 500 -23.03 8.63 20.93
N PRO A 501 -23.62 7.91 19.97
CA PRO A 501 -25.04 8.01 19.68
C PRO A 501 -25.86 7.30 20.77
N LYS A 502 -26.93 7.94 21.24
CA LYS A 502 -28.03 7.29 21.99
C LYS A 502 -27.58 6.46 23.21
N LEU A 503 -26.52 6.88 23.89
CA LEU A 503 -26.04 6.26 25.12
C LEU A 503 -26.37 7.17 26.31
N ASN A 504 -27.03 6.61 27.33
CA ASN A 504 -27.17 7.28 28.61
C ASN A 504 -25.85 7.12 29.37
N LEU A 505 -24.97 8.13 29.29
CA LEU A 505 -23.66 8.11 29.94
C LEU A 505 -23.74 7.93 31.46
N ALA A 506 -24.89 8.20 32.09
CA ALA A 506 -25.10 7.94 33.51
C ALA A 506 -24.97 6.46 33.89
N ASP A 507 -25.21 5.55 32.93
CA ASP A 507 -25.14 4.11 33.12
C ASP A 507 -23.70 3.57 33.07
N TYR A 508 -22.72 4.44 32.78
CA TYR A 508 -21.33 4.06 32.59
C TYR A 508 -20.39 4.79 33.57
N LEU A 509 -19.32 4.10 33.96
CA LEU A 509 -18.13 4.68 34.56
C LEU A 509 -17.21 5.15 33.43
N VAL A 510 -16.87 6.44 33.44
CA VAL A 510 -16.01 7.07 32.44
C VAL A 510 -14.58 7.13 32.97
N ASN A 511 -13.66 6.43 32.31
CA ASN A 511 -12.23 6.52 32.57
C ASN A 511 -11.59 7.28 31.42
N ARG A 512 -10.89 8.38 31.72
CA ARG A 512 -10.24 9.23 30.71
C ARG A 512 -8.73 9.07 30.78
N TYR A 513 -8.12 8.91 29.62
CA TYR A 513 -6.68 8.77 29.47
C TYR A 513 -6.19 9.86 28.53
N GLN A 514 -5.21 10.64 28.99
CA GLN A 514 -4.50 11.57 28.12
C GLN A 514 -3.25 10.85 27.60
N LEU A 515 -3.14 10.74 26.28
CA LEU A 515 -1.96 10.25 25.57
C LEU A 515 -1.32 11.39 24.76
N LYS A 516 -0.05 11.26 24.41
CA LYS A 516 0.59 12.16 23.41
C LYS A 516 -0.17 12.23 22.08
N GLN A 517 -0.82 11.14 21.69
CA GLN A 517 -1.59 11.03 20.44
C GLN A 517 -3.02 11.62 20.55
N GLY A 518 -3.51 11.89 21.76
CA GLY A 518 -4.86 12.42 22.00
C GLY A 518 -5.50 11.87 23.28
N GLU A 519 -6.71 12.35 23.58
CA GLU A 519 -7.55 11.80 24.66
C GLU A 519 -8.20 10.49 24.20
N MET A 520 -8.26 9.49 25.08
CA MET A 520 -8.94 8.22 24.89
C MET A 520 -9.78 7.90 26.12
N ASN A 521 -11.00 7.40 25.90
CA ASN A 521 -11.94 7.12 26.96
C ASN A 521 -12.35 5.65 26.96
N LEU A 522 -12.44 5.06 28.16
CA LEU A 522 -13.08 3.78 28.42
C LEU A 522 -14.38 4.02 29.19
N LEU A 523 -15.49 3.58 28.62
CA LEU A 523 -16.77 3.41 29.31
C LEU A 523 -16.91 1.97 29.76
N VAL A 524 -17.24 1.75 31.03
CA VAL A 524 -17.62 0.44 31.57
C VAL A 524 -18.99 0.59 32.21
N LYS A 525 -19.95 -0.27 31.85
CA LYS A 525 -21.30 -0.20 32.40
C LYS A 525 -21.27 -0.45 33.91
N LYS A 526 -22.08 0.31 34.66
CA LYS A 526 -22.23 0.11 36.10
C LYS A 526 -22.99 -1.20 36.35
N GLN A 527 -22.47 -2.00 37.27
CA GLN A 527 -23.14 -3.23 37.74
C GLN A 527 -24.33 -2.90 38.63
#